data_AF-A0A9N8H7M7-F1
#
_entry.id   AF-A0A9N8H7M7-F1
#
_cell.length_a   1.000
_cell.length_b   1.000
_cell.length_c   1.000
_cell.angle_alpha   90.00
_cell.angle_beta   90.00
_cell.angle_gamma   90.00
#
_symmetry.space_group_name_H-M   'P 1'
#
loop_
_entity.id
_entity.type
_entity.pdbx_description
1 polymer ?
#
loop_
_entity_poly.entity_id
_entity_poly.type
_entity_poly.pdbx_seq_one_letter_code
_entity_poly.pdbx_strand_id
1 'polypeptide(L)'
;MCLGGMTATSTNNAEGQQPPKTMDEIEQEVWEQMTPAAWHESVAKKGSIFCETYEETRRQIAEVAVRGNHDCILEVGSGTGDIIGLVDQNADASIADRLAEIPRFGLDINPDFVEFSKSTHNTEGRCTFLVQDVTVMLDEFWLKNGYDQQFQRPLVVCVNNTLNIMPEKLRGATVAQMLAIAGDEGRCGVSYWNGNFFSHAVMNYYKKNGNLCGKFDVNKHVNWEERHLMTPTNYSTIWHYPAEVQQLLRSFDVDVDVITDADEGLRIGEDHMNLGGLAIFAWFSSECTSRAKGYYDSDDAQKFYNNIWGEETIHIGRYDMLTSDDKSSLSNHQLISKAQEYHEADFIKLIQSKFQDSSKVRILDMGCGYGGLLRRLVESGLVWSATGCDISVKMCHQARRLNEEHKSADVIAILEESYLDTSVKDESVDLVISMDALLHVGPEGQRKAMKEASRVLRPGGWMIFSDIMQQENADPEEMQPIYNRIHLSKMGSVSNYRDAMEAVGFRNFDFLQADSSNVSSHYGTVCKVLEEKGDEIGISQEYQQNMKAGLCTWRDLAAKNIVWGFVLAQKTVKVDLDDASL
;
A
#
# COMPACT_ATOMS: atom_id res chain seq x y z
N MET A 1 -33.09 -63.71 -20.39
CA MET A 1 -34.12 -62.66 -20.52
C MET A 1 -33.61 -61.63 -21.51
N CYS A 2 -34.37 -61.40 -22.58
CA CYS A 2 -34.13 -60.59 -23.79
C CYS A 2 -33.95 -59.09 -23.48
N LEU A 3 -32.97 -58.39 -24.07
CA LEU A 3 -33.02 -57.49 -25.25
C LEU A 3 -33.93 -56.23 -25.14
N GLY A 4 -33.30 -55.04 -25.21
CA GLY A 4 -33.57 -54.02 -26.24
C GLY A 4 -34.53 -52.83 -25.95
N GLY A 5 -34.11 -51.62 -26.38
CA GLY A 5 -34.97 -50.46 -26.72
C GLY A 5 -34.75 -49.21 -25.85
N MET A 6 -34.03 -48.17 -26.32
CA MET A 6 -34.57 -46.92 -26.93
C MET A 6 -35.39 -46.08 -25.93
N THR A 7 -35.23 -44.77 -25.75
CA THR A 7 -34.61 -43.67 -26.50
C THR A 7 -34.67 -42.44 -25.60
N ALA A 8 -33.68 -41.55 -25.72
CA ALA A 8 -33.76 -40.19 -25.22
C ALA A 8 -34.81 -39.38 -25.99
N THR A 9 -35.64 -38.62 -25.27
CA THR A 9 -36.35 -37.46 -25.83
C THR A 9 -36.07 -36.27 -24.94
N SER A 10 -35.34 -35.33 -25.52
CA SER A 10 -35.08 -33.98 -25.07
C SER A 10 -36.39 -33.19 -24.89
N THR A 11 -36.48 -32.42 -23.81
CA THR A 11 -37.29 -31.19 -23.76
C THR A 11 -36.48 -30.06 -23.12
N ASN A 12 -35.94 -29.23 -24.01
CA ASN A 12 -35.84 -27.77 -24.00
C ASN A 12 -35.58 -26.96 -22.73
N ASN A 13 -34.56 -26.11 -22.91
CA ASN A 13 -34.45 -24.68 -22.56
C ASN A 13 -34.33 -24.30 -21.08
N ALA A 14 -33.08 -24.11 -20.66
CA ALA A 14 -32.73 -22.93 -19.85
C ALA A 14 -31.84 -22.04 -20.73
N GLU A 15 -32.42 -20.94 -21.20
CA GLU A 15 -31.75 -19.85 -21.87
C GLU A 15 -30.62 -19.29 -21.00
N GLY A 16 -29.59 -18.74 -21.66
CA GLY A 16 -28.37 -18.25 -21.04
C GLY A 16 -28.64 -17.30 -19.87
N GLN A 17 -28.38 -17.78 -18.66
CA GLN A 17 -28.03 -16.90 -17.56
C GLN A 17 -26.55 -16.54 -17.74
N GLN A 18 -26.30 -15.27 -18.06
CA GLN A 18 -24.97 -14.70 -17.88
C GLN A 18 -24.51 -14.99 -16.44
N PRO A 19 -23.21 -15.24 -16.22
CA PRO A 19 -22.69 -15.40 -14.88
C PRO A 19 -23.10 -14.18 -14.02
N PRO A 20 -23.38 -14.38 -12.72
CA PRO A 20 -23.74 -13.28 -11.84
C PRO A 20 -22.61 -12.25 -11.84
N LYS A 21 -22.98 -10.97 -12.04
CA LYS A 21 -22.03 -9.85 -12.05
C LYS A 21 -21.30 -9.79 -10.70
N THR A 22 -20.01 -9.51 -10.76
CA THR A 22 -19.18 -9.18 -9.61
C THR A 22 -19.63 -7.85 -9.00
N MET A 23 -19.25 -7.59 -7.73
CA MET A 23 -19.58 -6.31 -7.09
C MET A 23 -18.97 -5.13 -7.84
N ASP A 24 -17.74 -5.27 -8.32
CA ASP A 24 -17.05 -4.28 -9.16
C ASP A 24 -17.85 -3.94 -10.44
N GLU A 25 -18.36 -4.95 -11.15
CA GLU A 25 -19.18 -4.75 -12.35
C GLU A 25 -20.52 -4.06 -12.04
N ILE A 26 -21.09 -4.33 -10.87
CA ILE A 26 -22.32 -3.70 -10.40
C ILE A 26 -22.08 -2.23 -10.03
N GLU A 27 -21.00 -1.94 -9.29
CA GLU A 27 -20.63 -0.57 -8.92
C GLU A 27 -20.33 0.27 -10.16
N GLN A 28 -19.61 -0.27 -11.13
CA GLN A 28 -19.31 0.42 -12.39
C GLN A 28 -20.60 0.79 -13.15
N GLU A 29 -21.57 -0.13 -13.26
CA GLU A 29 -22.85 0.15 -13.92
C GLU A 29 -23.69 1.23 -13.24
N VAL A 30 -23.61 1.34 -11.92
CA VAL A 30 -24.31 2.39 -11.16
C VAL A 30 -23.72 3.76 -11.50
N TRP A 31 -22.39 3.86 -11.57
CA TRP A 31 -21.70 5.12 -11.91
C TRP A 31 -21.87 5.52 -13.38
N GLU A 32 -21.96 4.56 -14.30
CA GLU A 32 -22.28 4.83 -15.72
C GLU A 32 -23.68 5.41 -15.94
N GLN A 33 -24.63 5.13 -15.04
CA GLN A 33 -26.00 5.66 -15.11
C GLN A 33 -26.19 6.98 -14.34
N MET A 34 -25.19 7.39 -13.54
CA MET A 34 -25.21 8.61 -12.76
C MET A 34 -24.90 9.83 -13.62
N THR A 35 -25.85 10.77 -13.74
CA THR A 35 -25.58 12.02 -14.48
C THR A 35 -24.87 13.05 -13.60
N PRO A 36 -23.92 13.85 -14.14
CA PRO A 36 -23.28 14.93 -13.39
C PRO A 36 -24.27 15.92 -12.77
N ALA A 37 -25.36 16.23 -13.48
CA ALA A 37 -26.41 17.11 -12.99
C ALA A 37 -27.14 16.54 -11.77
N ALA A 38 -27.49 15.24 -11.79
CA ALA A 38 -28.14 14.59 -10.65
C ALA A 38 -27.22 14.55 -9.42
N TRP A 39 -25.93 14.30 -9.63
CA TRP A 39 -24.93 14.36 -8.56
C TRP A 39 -24.82 15.78 -7.99
N HIS A 40 -24.54 16.77 -8.84
CA HIS A 40 -24.42 18.19 -8.46
C HIS A 40 -25.63 18.67 -7.67
N GLU A 41 -26.85 18.42 -8.17
CA GLU A 41 -28.09 18.82 -7.50
C GLU A 41 -28.27 18.15 -6.14
N SER A 42 -27.77 16.93 -5.95
CA SER A 42 -27.90 16.21 -4.68
C SER A 42 -27.01 16.79 -3.60
N VAL A 43 -25.79 17.20 -3.92
CA VAL A 43 -24.78 17.66 -2.93
C VAL A 43 -24.74 19.18 -2.78
N ALA A 44 -24.79 19.94 -3.87
CA ALA A 44 -24.52 21.38 -3.88
C ALA A 44 -25.78 22.27 -3.66
N LYS A 45 -26.98 21.68 -3.69
CA LYS A 45 -28.22 22.44 -3.50
C LYS A 45 -28.34 22.94 -2.06
N LYS A 46 -28.81 24.19 -1.88
CA LYS A 46 -29.01 24.90 -0.59
C LYS A 46 -29.86 24.16 0.49
N GLY A 47 -30.42 22.99 0.19
CA GLY A 47 -31.15 22.15 1.14
C GLY A 47 -30.50 20.78 1.40
N SER A 48 -29.34 20.51 0.82
CA SER A 48 -28.56 19.31 1.07
C SER A 48 -27.80 19.43 2.37
N ILE A 49 -27.71 18.33 3.12
CA ILE A 49 -26.90 18.27 4.35
C ILE A 49 -25.40 18.40 4.04
N PHE A 50 -24.99 18.17 2.79
CA PHE A 50 -23.59 18.29 2.36
C PHE A 50 -23.20 19.69 1.91
N CYS A 51 -24.14 20.63 1.80
CA CYS A 51 -23.82 22.00 1.37
C CYS A 51 -22.77 22.64 2.30
N GLU A 52 -22.99 22.56 3.61
CA GLU A 52 -22.05 23.06 4.62
C GLU A 52 -20.73 22.27 4.62
N THR A 53 -20.79 20.96 4.38
CA THR A 53 -19.57 20.13 4.26
C THR A 53 -18.73 20.52 3.04
N TYR A 54 -19.35 20.81 1.89
CA TYR A 54 -18.65 21.26 0.69
C TYR A 54 -18.08 22.68 0.85
N GLU A 55 -18.80 23.57 1.54
CA GLU A 55 -18.28 24.88 1.95
C GLU A 55 -17.06 24.73 2.86
N GLU A 56 -17.13 23.84 3.85
CA GLU A 56 -16.03 23.57 4.78
C GLU A 56 -14.83 22.92 4.08
N THR A 57 -15.05 21.93 3.20
CA THR A 57 -13.99 21.32 2.37
C THR A 57 -13.24 22.40 1.57
N ARG A 58 -13.97 23.31 0.92
CA ARG A 58 -13.37 24.42 0.15
C ARG A 58 -12.58 25.38 1.05
N ARG A 59 -13.15 25.75 2.20
CA ARG A 59 -12.49 26.63 3.18
C ARG A 59 -11.16 26.03 3.66
N GLN A 60 -11.16 24.74 4.02
CA GLN A 60 -9.94 24.09 4.49
C GLN A 60 -8.89 24.00 3.37
N ILE A 61 -9.28 23.61 2.15
CA ILE A 61 -8.35 23.56 1.01
C ILE A 61 -7.75 24.95 0.72
N ALA A 62 -8.57 25.99 0.73
CA ALA A 62 -8.13 27.37 0.53
C ALA A 62 -7.11 27.81 1.60
N GLU A 63 -7.39 27.53 2.88
CA GLU A 63 -6.49 27.86 3.98
C GLU A 63 -5.19 27.06 3.92
N VAL A 64 -5.25 25.74 3.69
CA VAL A 64 -4.05 24.90 3.54
C VAL A 64 -3.23 25.37 2.36
N ALA A 65 -3.83 25.58 1.19
CA ALA A 65 -3.12 25.99 -0.01
C ALA A 65 -2.36 27.30 0.19
N VAL A 66 -3.03 28.34 0.70
CA VAL A 66 -2.43 29.67 0.83
C VAL A 66 -1.47 29.74 2.01
N ARG A 67 -1.87 29.26 3.20
CA ARG A 67 -1.05 29.38 4.41
C ARG A 67 0.09 28.36 4.45
N GLY A 68 -0.09 27.22 3.79
CA GLY A 68 0.96 26.22 3.56
C GLY A 68 1.94 26.59 2.43
N ASN A 69 1.72 27.70 1.73
CA ASN A 69 2.51 28.14 0.58
C ASN A 69 2.58 27.08 -0.54
N HIS A 70 1.47 26.38 -0.79
CA HIS A 70 1.37 25.46 -1.92
C HIS A 70 1.30 26.24 -3.23
N ASP A 71 1.90 25.68 -4.27
CA ASP A 71 2.06 26.32 -5.57
C ASP A 71 1.12 25.80 -6.65
N CYS A 72 0.38 24.73 -6.36
CA CYS A 72 -0.76 24.26 -7.14
C CYS A 72 -1.72 23.44 -6.25
N ILE A 73 -2.96 23.28 -6.72
CA ILE A 73 -3.96 22.41 -6.09
C ILE A 73 -4.43 21.39 -7.12
N LEU A 74 -4.38 20.11 -6.74
CA LEU A 74 -4.84 18.98 -7.54
C LEU A 74 -5.97 18.26 -6.81
N GLU A 75 -7.16 18.19 -7.41
CA GLU A 75 -8.29 17.40 -6.91
C GLU A 75 -8.43 16.10 -7.71
N VAL A 76 -8.32 14.96 -7.02
CA VAL A 76 -8.43 13.60 -7.57
C VAL A 76 -9.87 13.09 -7.39
N GLY A 77 -10.51 12.73 -8.50
CA GLY A 77 -11.93 12.40 -8.54
C GLY A 77 -12.80 13.63 -8.28
N SER A 78 -12.56 14.68 -9.08
CA SER A 78 -13.18 16.00 -8.94
C SER A 78 -14.68 16.02 -9.22
N GLY A 79 -15.23 14.98 -9.86
CA GLY A 79 -16.65 14.87 -10.17
C GLY A 79 -17.18 16.10 -10.89
N THR A 80 -18.12 16.79 -10.27
CA THR A 80 -18.77 17.99 -10.82
C THR A 80 -17.92 19.26 -10.71
N GLY A 81 -16.70 19.17 -10.15
CA GLY A 81 -15.72 20.25 -10.06
C GLY A 81 -16.07 21.32 -9.03
N ASP A 82 -17.09 21.09 -8.20
CA ASP A 82 -17.63 22.07 -7.27
C ASP A 82 -16.64 22.49 -6.18
N ILE A 83 -15.71 21.61 -5.80
CA ILE A 83 -14.70 21.94 -4.80
C ILE A 83 -13.62 22.82 -5.41
N ILE A 84 -12.87 22.30 -6.38
CA ILE A 84 -11.75 23.04 -6.96
C ILE A 84 -12.20 24.29 -7.74
N GLY A 85 -13.32 24.19 -8.45
CA GLY A 85 -13.87 25.28 -9.27
C GLY A 85 -14.38 26.46 -8.46
N LEU A 86 -14.83 26.20 -7.23
CA LEU A 86 -15.40 27.21 -6.34
C LEU A 86 -14.59 27.41 -5.07
N VAL A 87 -13.33 26.96 -5.01
CA VAL A 87 -12.47 27.07 -3.81
C VAL A 87 -12.29 28.52 -3.34
N ASP A 88 -12.42 29.50 -4.25
CA ASP A 88 -12.41 30.94 -3.93
C ASP A 88 -13.71 31.45 -3.30
N GLN A 89 -14.80 30.69 -3.42
CA GLN A 89 -16.11 31.16 -3.02
C GLN A 89 -16.16 31.30 -1.50
N ASN A 90 -16.43 32.52 -1.04
CA ASN A 90 -16.41 32.90 0.38
C ASN A 90 -15.03 32.76 1.05
N ALA A 91 -13.94 32.71 0.28
CA ALA A 91 -12.59 32.76 0.83
C ALA A 91 -12.38 34.08 1.57
N ASP A 92 -11.64 34.03 2.69
CA ASP A 92 -11.27 35.22 3.45
C ASP A 92 -10.46 36.17 2.55
N ALA A 93 -10.72 37.48 2.68
CA ALA A 93 -10.03 38.50 1.89
C ALA A 93 -8.49 38.44 2.03
N SER A 94 -8.00 37.93 3.17
CA SER A 94 -6.57 37.73 3.44
C SER A 94 -5.93 36.60 2.62
N ILE A 95 -6.71 35.68 2.04
CA ILE A 95 -6.19 34.57 1.24
C ILE A 95 -6.64 34.61 -0.23
N ALA A 96 -7.72 35.34 -0.55
CA ALA A 96 -8.34 35.35 -1.88
C ALA A 96 -7.37 35.75 -3.01
N ASP A 97 -6.57 36.82 -2.82
CA ASP A 97 -5.62 37.29 -3.83
C ASP A 97 -4.57 36.22 -4.15
N ARG A 98 -4.01 35.59 -3.11
CA ARG A 98 -3.01 34.54 -3.29
C ARG A 98 -3.62 33.29 -3.91
N LEU A 99 -4.81 32.89 -3.47
CA LEU A 99 -5.51 31.72 -3.98
C LEU A 99 -5.82 31.84 -5.48
N ALA A 100 -6.13 33.04 -5.96
CA ALA A 100 -6.38 33.31 -7.37
C ALA A 100 -5.14 33.09 -8.27
N GLU A 101 -3.94 33.14 -7.71
CA GLU A 101 -2.68 32.89 -8.43
C GLU A 101 -2.31 31.41 -8.49
N ILE A 102 -2.89 30.57 -7.62
CA ILE A 102 -2.55 29.16 -7.50
C ILE A 102 -3.25 28.38 -8.63
N PRO A 103 -2.52 27.74 -9.56
CA PRO A 103 -3.10 26.90 -10.60
C PRO A 103 -3.84 25.69 -10.01
N ARG A 104 -4.93 25.31 -10.67
CA ARG A 104 -5.86 24.30 -10.17
C ARG A 104 -6.12 23.24 -11.21
N PHE A 105 -6.11 22.00 -10.76
CA PHE A 105 -6.30 20.82 -11.61
C PHE A 105 -7.40 19.94 -11.02
N GLY A 106 -8.43 19.64 -11.79
CA GLY A 106 -9.47 18.67 -11.44
C GLY A 106 -9.34 17.44 -12.33
N LEU A 107 -9.05 16.29 -11.73
CA LEU A 107 -8.91 15.02 -12.44
C LEU A 107 -10.14 14.16 -12.17
N ASP A 108 -10.68 13.54 -13.21
CA ASP A 108 -11.72 12.52 -13.06
C ASP A 108 -11.60 11.46 -14.15
N ILE A 109 -11.97 10.22 -13.86
CA ILE A 109 -11.93 9.14 -14.86
C ILE A 109 -13.12 9.25 -15.84
N ASN A 110 -14.23 9.87 -15.41
CA ASN A 110 -15.45 9.95 -16.19
C ASN A 110 -15.47 11.21 -17.09
N PRO A 111 -15.49 11.06 -18.43
CA PRO A 111 -15.48 12.18 -19.36
C PRO A 111 -16.67 13.12 -19.23
N ASP A 112 -17.85 12.62 -18.84
CA ASP A 112 -19.07 13.44 -18.72
C ASP A 112 -18.97 14.42 -17.54
N PHE A 113 -18.37 13.97 -16.43
CA PHE A 113 -18.08 14.81 -15.27
C PHE A 113 -17.02 15.87 -15.58
N VAL A 114 -15.99 15.50 -16.35
CA VAL A 114 -14.97 16.45 -16.82
C VAL A 114 -15.58 17.51 -17.75
N GLU A 115 -16.44 17.11 -18.69
CA GLU A 115 -17.13 18.05 -19.58
C GLU A 115 -18.05 18.99 -18.80
N PHE A 116 -18.83 18.46 -17.86
CA PHE A 116 -19.67 19.25 -16.97
C PHE A 116 -18.83 20.30 -16.21
N SER A 117 -17.72 19.88 -15.60
CA SER A 117 -16.81 20.74 -14.85
C SER A 117 -16.20 21.84 -15.71
N LYS A 118 -15.78 21.54 -16.95
CA LYS A 118 -15.30 22.54 -17.92
C LYS A 118 -16.36 23.58 -18.23
N SER A 119 -17.59 23.14 -18.47
CA SER A 119 -18.69 24.02 -18.84
C SER A 119 -19.18 24.92 -17.69
N THR A 120 -19.06 24.42 -16.45
CA THR A 120 -19.61 25.08 -15.26
C THR A 120 -18.58 25.96 -14.56
N HIS A 121 -17.33 25.48 -14.45
CA HIS A 121 -16.33 26.06 -13.55
C HIS A 121 -15.07 26.60 -14.25
N ASN A 122 -14.82 26.27 -15.51
CA ASN A 122 -13.65 26.76 -16.25
C ASN A 122 -13.94 27.97 -17.17
N THR A 123 -14.93 28.78 -16.83
CA THR A 123 -15.33 29.92 -17.68
C THR A 123 -14.26 31.03 -17.76
N GLU A 124 -13.33 31.06 -16.81
CA GLU A 124 -12.27 32.08 -16.72
C GLU A 124 -10.85 31.53 -16.89
N GLY A 125 -10.71 30.25 -17.27
CA GLY A 125 -9.38 29.64 -17.48
C GLY A 125 -8.58 29.38 -16.20
N ARG A 126 -9.21 29.52 -15.02
CA ARG A 126 -8.57 29.37 -13.70
C ARG A 126 -8.37 27.91 -13.27
N CYS A 127 -9.09 26.97 -13.88
CA CYS A 127 -9.04 25.55 -13.55
C CYS A 127 -8.78 24.70 -14.79
N THR A 128 -7.95 23.68 -14.68
CA THR A 128 -7.74 22.70 -15.75
C THR A 128 -8.41 21.39 -15.36
N PHE A 129 -9.46 21.00 -16.09
CA PHE A 129 -10.15 19.72 -15.86
C PHE A 129 -9.74 18.68 -16.91
N LEU A 130 -9.39 17.47 -16.47
CA LEU A 130 -8.82 16.44 -17.34
C LEU A 130 -9.43 15.07 -17.04
N VAL A 131 -9.59 14.29 -18.11
CA VAL A 131 -9.91 12.86 -17.99
C VAL A 131 -8.62 12.14 -17.64
N GLN A 132 -8.56 11.53 -16.46
CA GLN A 132 -7.35 10.89 -15.98
C GLN A 132 -7.65 9.66 -15.13
N ASP A 133 -6.93 8.57 -15.41
CA ASP A 133 -6.90 7.39 -14.55
C ASP A 133 -5.96 7.66 -13.37
N VAL A 134 -6.51 7.51 -12.16
CA VAL A 134 -5.83 7.75 -10.88
C VAL A 134 -4.66 6.79 -10.64
N THR A 135 -4.67 5.61 -11.28
CA THR A 135 -3.62 4.60 -11.11
C THR A 135 -2.32 4.93 -11.84
N VAL A 136 -2.35 5.87 -12.78
CA VAL A 136 -1.22 6.25 -13.64
C VAL A 136 -1.04 7.76 -13.73
N MET A 137 -1.63 8.53 -12.82
CA MET A 137 -1.63 10.00 -12.88
C MET A 137 -0.25 10.65 -12.69
N LEU A 138 0.67 10.03 -11.95
CA LEU A 138 2.06 10.50 -11.86
C LEU A 138 2.72 10.48 -13.23
N ASP A 139 2.72 9.34 -13.92
CA ASP A 139 3.46 9.17 -15.17
C ASP A 139 2.75 9.84 -16.35
N GLU A 140 1.45 9.59 -16.52
CA GLU A 140 0.72 10.02 -17.72
C GLU A 140 0.23 11.46 -17.66
N PHE A 141 0.12 12.03 -16.46
CA PHE A 141 -0.29 13.41 -16.26
C PHE A 141 0.82 14.27 -15.67
N TRP A 142 1.36 13.95 -14.50
CA TRP A 142 2.28 14.84 -13.78
C TRP A 142 3.62 15.00 -14.50
N LEU A 143 4.37 13.91 -14.67
CA LEU A 143 5.70 13.89 -15.29
C LEU A 143 5.63 14.19 -16.78
N LYS A 144 4.64 13.63 -17.50
CA LYS A 144 4.49 13.84 -18.94
C LYS A 144 4.26 15.30 -19.33
N ASN A 145 3.60 16.09 -18.47
CA ASN A 145 3.41 17.52 -18.69
C ASN A 145 4.55 18.38 -18.10
N GLY A 146 5.56 17.77 -17.47
CA GLY A 146 6.69 18.47 -16.86
C GLY A 146 6.31 19.24 -15.58
N TYR A 147 5.23 18.84 -14.92
CA TYR A 147 4.73 19.53 -13.73
C TYR A 147 5.63 19.34 -12.50
N ASP A 148 6.41 18.26 -12.45
CA ASP A 148 7.48 18.02 -11.47
C ASP A 148 8.57 19.10 -11.50
N GLN A 149 8.83 19.70 -12.66
CA GLN A 149 9.80 20.79 -12.80
C GLN A 149 9.17 22.16 -12.56
N GLN A 150 7.85 22.26 -12.71
CA GLN A 150 7.10 23.50 -12.59
C GLN A 150 6.66 23.78 -11.16
N PHE A 151 6.25 22.74 -10.43
CA PHE A 151 5.69 22.82 -9.08
C PHE A 151 6.57 22.06 -8.10
N GLN A 152 6.81 22.67 -6.95
CA GLN A 152 7.65 22.18 -5.87
C GLN A 152 6.84 21.80 -4.63
N ARG A 153 5.67 22.40 -4.41
CA ARG A 153 4.84 22.16 -3.21
C ARG A 153 3.38 21.89 -3.56
N PRO A 154 3.06 20.81 -4.30
CA PRO A 154 1.68 20.52 -4.67
C PRO A 154 0.79 20.21 -3.44
N LEU A 155 -0.44 20.70 -3.47
CA LEU A 155 -1.50 20.24 -2.57
C LEU A 155 -2.40 19.26 -3.33
N VAL A 156 -2.37 17.98 -2.95
CA VAL A 156 -3.14 16.93 -3.63
C VAL A 156 -4.29 16.45 -2.74
N VAL A 157 -5.53 16.56 -3.21
CA VAL A 157 -6.71 16.26 -2.41
C VAL A 157 -7.63 15.23 -3.07
N CYS A 158 -8.20 14.32 -2.29
CA CYS A 158 -9.24 13.37 -2.71
C CYS A 158 -10.36 13.38 -1.67
N VAL A 159 -11.34 14.25 -1.87
CA VAL A 159 -12.27 14.70 -0.82
C VAL A 159 -13.72 14.32 -1.13
N ASN A 160 -14.58 14.44 -0.12
CA ASN A 160 -16.01 14.15 -0.15
C ASN A 160 -16.32 12.68 -0.47
N ASN A 161 -15.60 11.79 0.22
CA ASN A 161 -15.84 10.35 0.21
C ASN A 161 -15.45 9.64 -1.11
N THR A 162 -14.68 10.30 -1.97
CA THR A 162 -14.23 9.76 -3.27
C THR A 162 -13.47 8.44 -3.14
N LEU A 163 -12.55 8.31 -2.17
CA LEU A 163 -11.85 7.04 -1.92
C LEU A 163 -12.80 5.89 -1.57
N ASN A 164 -13.92 6.15 -0.89
CA ASN A 164 -14.86 5.09 -0.50
C ASN A 164 -15.80 4.66 -1.63
N ILE A 165 -16.01 5.50 -2.63
CA ILE A 165 -16.89 5.19 -3.76
C ILE A 165 -16.14 4.56 -4.94
N MET A 166 -14.82 4.67 -4.98
CA MET A 166 -13.99 3.95 -5.95
C MET A 166 -13.77 2.49 -5.54
N PRO A 167 -13.48 1.59 -6.51
CA PRO A 167 -13.18 0.20 -6.24
C PRO A 167 -12.07 0.03 -5.19
N GLU A 168 -12.28 -0.87 -4.23
CA GLU A 168 -11.39 -1.07 -3.07
C GLU A 168 -9.92 -1.24 -3.46
N LYS A 169 -9.66 -2.07 -4.47
CA LYS A 169 -8.33 -2.36 -5.01
C LYS A 169 -7.56 -1.13 -5.55
N LEU A 170 -8.25 -0.02 -5.80
CA LEU A 170 -7.64 1.20 -6.36
C LEU A 170 -7.30 2.24 -5.27
N ARG A 171 -7.83 2.08 -4.05
CA ARG A 171 -7.74 3.10 -3.00
C ARG A 171 -6.30 3.34 -2.54
N GLY A 172 -5.58 2.26 -2.24
CA GLY A 172 -4.17 2.33 -1.84
C GLY A 172 -3.28 2.92 -2.93
N ALA A 173 -3.42 2.45 -4.16
CA ALA A 173 -2.70 2.98 -5.32
C ALA A 173 -2.99 4.48 -5.55
N THR A 174 -4.23 4.91 -5.33
CA THR A 174 -4.61 6.33 -5.43
C THR A 174 -3.87 7.16 -4.38
N VAL A 175 -3.86 6.73 -3.11
CA VAL A 175 -3.13 7.43 -2.03
C VAL A 175 -1.63 7.46 -2.32
N ALA A 176 -1.05 6.37 -2.82
CA ALA A 176 0.36 6.30 -3.20
C ALA A 176 0.70 7.29 -4.33
N GLN A 177 -0.15 7.38 -5.36
CA GLN A 177 0.00 8.34 -6.46
C GLN A 177 -0.15 9.79 -5.97
N MET A 178 -1.07 10.06 -5.03
CA MET A 178 -1.22 11.39 -4.42
C MET A 178 0.06 11.81 -3.68
N LEU A 179 0.61 10.92 -2.85
CA LEU A 179 1.85 11.14 -2.11
C LEU A 179 3.05 11.35 -3.05
N ALA A 180 3.13 10.56 -4.12
CA ALA A 180 4.20 10.71 -5.11
C ALA A 180 4.15 12.05 -5.84
N ILE A 181 2.96 12.56 -6.17
CA ILE A 181 2.78 13.89 -6.76
C ILE A 181 3.10 14.99 -5.74
N ALA A 182 2.66 14.84 -4.50
CA ALA A 182 2.94 15.82 -3.44
C ALA A 182 4.44 15.94 -3.16
N GLY A 183 5.19 14.84 -3.20
CA GLY A 183 6.61 14.81 -2.88
C GLY A 183 6.89 15.21 -1.43
N ASP A 184 8.14 15.59 -1.15
CA ASP A 184 8.60 15.87 0.22
C ASP A 184 8.10 17.22 0.78
N GLU A 185 7.82 18.17 -0.11
CA GLU A 185 7.44 19.54 0.26
C GLU A 185 5.94 19.84 0.06
N GLY A 186 5.21 18.91 -0.54
CA GLY A 186 3.77 18.98 -0.75
C GLY A 186 2.98 18.34 0.39
N ARG A 187 1.67 18.26 0.19
CA ARG A 187 0.76 17.69 1.19
C ARG A 187 -0.42 17.00 0.53
N CYS A 188 -0.93 15.96 1.19
CA CYS A 188 -2.13 15.27 0.82
C CYS A 188 -3.29 15.58 1.78
N GLY A 189 -4.51 15.57 1.25
CA GLY A 189 -5.73 15.68 2.04
C GLY A 189 -6.79 14.71 1.51
N VAL A 190 -7.36 13.89 2.39
CA VAL A 190 -8.51 13.04 2.04
C VAL A 190 -9.66 13.31 2.97
N SER A 191 -10.89 13.08 2.50
CA SER A 191 -12.03 13.10 3.41
C SER A 191 -13.04 11.99 3.16
N TYR A 192 -13.58 11.51 4.28
CA TYR A 192 -14.55 10.43 4.35
C TYR A 192 -15.82 10.93 4.99
N TRP A 193 -16.96 10.37 4.61
CA TRP A 193 -18.20 10.65 5.31
C TRP A 193 -18.24 9.94 6.66
N ASN A 194 -18.55 10.70 7.72
CA ASN A 194 -18.36 10.29 9.11
C ASN A 194 -19.47 9.35 9.59
N GLY A 195 -19.13 8.10 9.89
CA GLY A 195 -20.05 7.05 10.34
C GLY A 195 -20.93 7.42 11.53
N ASN A 196 -20.50 8.37 12.38
CA ASN A 196 -21.32 8.91 13.48
C ASN A 196 -22.61 9.60 12.99
N PHE A 197 -22.64 10.03 11.72
CA PHE A 197 -23.75 10.73 11.10
C PHE A 197 -24.50 9.87 10.07
N PHE A 198 -24.18 8.58 9.95
CA PHE A 198 -24.79 7.71 8.94
C PHE A 198 -26.32 7.70 9.01
N SER A 199 -26.90 7.61 10.22
CA SER A 199 -28.35 7.63 10.41
C SER A 199 -28.98 8.96 9.97
N HIS A 200 -28.29 10.07 10.22
CA HIS A 200 -28.68 11.38 9.75
C HIS A 200 -28.68 11.43 8.21
N ALA A 201 -27.64 10.89 7.56
CA ALA A 201 -27.52 10.83 6.11
C ALA A 201 -28.61 9.96 5.46
N VAL A 202 -28.87 8.75 5.97
CA VAL A 202 -29.95 7.87 5.48
C VAL A 202 -31.29 8.58 5.47
N MET A 203 -31.62 9.28 6.55
CA MET A 203 -32.93 9.90 6.72
C MET A 203 -33.06 11.24 6.01
N ASN A 204 -31.99 12.05 5.96
CA ASN A 204 -32.06 13.43 5.50
C ASN A 204 -31.47 13.68 4.12
N TYR A 205 -30.70 12.73 3.59
CA TYR A 205 -30.10 12.79 2.25
C TYR A 205 -30.61 11.68 1.34
N TYR A 206 -30.25 10.41 1.60
CA TYR A 206 -30.55 9.31 0.67
C TYR A 206 -32.05 9.14 0.44
N LYS A 207 -32.87 9.17 1.49
CA LYS A 207 -34.35 9.12 1.34
C LYS A 207 -34.94 10.23 0.47
N LYS A 208 -34.31 11.40 0.43
CA LYS A 208 -34.79 12.55 -0.36
C LYS A 208 -34.28 12.51 -1.80
N ASN A 209 -33.24 11.73 -2.08
CA ASN A 209 -32.56 11.66 -3.36
C ASN A 209 -32.81 10.30 -4.04
N GLY A 210 -34.07 9.92 -4.23
CA GLY A 210 -34.43 8.67 -4.91
C GLY A 210 -34.06 8.63 -6.40
N ASN A 211 -33.79 9.78 -7.02
CA ASN A 211 -33.24 9.86 -8.38
C ASN A 211 -31.74 9.51 -8.43
N LEU A 212 -31.03 9.68 -7.31
CA LEU A 212 -29.61 9.36 -7.17
C LEU A 212 -29.43 7.87 -6.85
N CYS A 213 -30.09 7.41 -5.78
CA CYS A 213 -29.81 6.09 -5.19
C CYS A 213 -30.99 5.10 -5.32
N GLY A 214 -32.06 5.46 -6.01
CA GLY A 214 -33.27 4.66 -6.06
C GLY A 214 -34.10 4.75 -4.77
N LYS A 215 -35.32 4.20 -4.80
CA LYS A 215 -36.16 4.09 -3.59
C LYS A 215 -35.77 2.85 -2.80
N PHE A 216 -35.70 2.98 -1.48
CA PHE A 216 -35.35 1.88 -0.59
C PHE A 216 -36.19 1.89 0.71
N ASP A 217 -36.28 0.73 1.33
CA ASP A 217 -36.85 0.50 2.66
C ASP A 217 -35.72 0.39 3.70
N VAL A 218 -35.75 1.24 4.73
CA VAL A 218 -34.72 1.32 5.77
C VAL A 218 -34.59 0.06 6.63
N ASN A 219 -35.65 -0.76 6.73
CA ASN A 219 -35.59 -2.00 7.51
C ASN A 219 -35.03 -3.18 6.71
N LYS A 220 -34.84 -3.00 5.39
CA LYS A 220 -34.41 -4.07 4.48
C LYS A 220 -33.07 -3.80 3.83
N HIS A 221 -32.77 -2.53 3.57
CA HIS A 221 -31.66 -2.11 2.72
C HIS A 221 -30.55 -1.36 3.46
N VAL A 222 -30.74 -1.12 4.77
CA VAL A 222 -29.78 -0.41 5.60
C VAL A 222 -29.30 -1.35 6.69
N ASN A 223 -27.99 -1.60 6.73
CA ASN A 223 -27.32 -2.18 7.89
C ASN A 223 -26.80 -1.04 8.77
N TRP A 224 -27.42 -0.85 9.94
CA TRP A 224 -27.04 0.21 10.86
C TRP A 224 -25.73 -0.06 11.60
N GLU A 225 -25.41 -1.33 11.82
CA GLU A 225 -24.21 -1.76 12.53
C GLU A 225 -22.98 -1.66 11.63
N GLU A 226 -23.10 -2.01 10.35
CA GLU A 226 -22.04 -1.85 9.35
C GLU A 226 -22.03 -0.47 8.69
N ARG A 227 -23.03 0.38 9.01
CA ARG A 227 -23.23 1.71 8.39
C ARG A 227 -23.25 1.61 6.85
N HIS A 228 -23.92 0.59 6.35
CA HIS A 228 -24.00 0.24 4.95
C HIS A 228 -25.43 0.42 4.43
N LEU A 229 -25.58 1.12 3.31
CA LEU A 229 -26.82 1.20 2.55
C LEU A 229 -26.59 0.56 1.18
N MET A 230 -27.43 -0.41 0.83
CA MET A 230 -27.47 -1.00 -0.51
C MET A 230 -28.91 -1.01 -1.03
N THR A 231 -29.18 -0.22 -2.06
CA THR A 231 -30.55 -0.05 -2.59
C THR A 231 -30.89 -1.09 -3.66
N PRO A 232 -32.17 -1.27 -4.04
CA PRO A 232 -32.57 -2.16 -5.13
C PRO A 232 -31.99 -1.79 -6.50
N THR A 233 -31.50 -0.55 -6.68
CA THR A 233 -30.81 -0.13 -7.90
C THR A 233 -29.30 -0.38 -7.80
N ASN A 234 -28.87 -1.18 -6.81
CA ASN A 234 -27.49 -1.48 -6.47
C ASN A 234 -26.63 -0.27 -6.07
N TYR A 235 -27.24 0.87 -5.74
CA TYR A 235 -26.49 1.96 -5.14
C TYR A 235 -25.99 1.52 -3.76
N SER A 236 -24.68 1.58 -3.55
CA SER A 236 -24.01 1.11 -2.34
C SER A 236 -23.21 2.24 -1.70
N THR A 237 -23.27 2.38 -0.38
CA THR A 237 -22.43 3.33 0.37
C THR A 237 -22.17 2.83 1.78
N ILE A 238 -20.91 2.91 2.21
CA ILE A 238 -20.44 2.56 3.55
C ILE A 238 -19.81 3.81 4.17
N TRP A 239 -20.10 4.06 5.45
CA TRP A 239 -19.57 5.20 6.20
C TRP A 239 -18.72 4.70 7.36
N HIS A 240 -17.48 5.18 7.45
CA HIS A 240 -16.50 4.71 8.42
C HIS A 240 -16.51 5.56 9.68
N TYR A 241 -16.33 4.91 10.83
CA TYR A 241 -15.97 5.62 12.05
C TYR A 241 -14.53 6.13 11.97
N PRO A 242 -14.18 7.15 12.77
CA PRO A 242 -12.81 7.68 12.84
C PRO A 242 -11.72 6.61 13.00
N ALA A 243 -11.91 5.63 13.89
CA ALA A 243 -10.94 4.57 14.10
C ALA A 243 -10.77 3.66 12.86
N GLU A 244 -11.85 3.44 12.11
CA GLU A 244 -11.84 2.64 10.88
C GLU A 244 -11.16 3.42 9.74
N VAL A 245 -11.34 4.75 9.68
CA VAL A 245 -10.58 5.60 8.74
C VAL A 245 -9.08 5.53 9.05
N GLN A 246 -8.67 5.56 10.32
CA GLN A 246 -7.26 5.39 10.69
C GLN A 246 -6.72 4.02 10.27
N GLN A 247 -7.50 2.96 10.48
CA GLN A 247 -7.12 1.61 10.05
C GLN A 247 -6.97 1.52 8.54
N LEU A 248 -7.90 2.12 7.78
CA LEU A 248 -7.86 2.16 6.34
C LEU A 248 -6.62 2.91 5.83
N LEU A 249 -6.32 4.08 6.39
CA LEU A 249 -5.10 4.82 6.02
C LEU A 249 -3.83 4.03 6.33
N ARG A 250 -3.77 3.34 7.47
CA ARG A 250 -2.63 2.47 7.81
C ARG A 250 -2.46 1.30 6.84
N SER A 251 -3.55 0.75 6.31
CA SER A 251 -3.49 -0.26 5.24
C SER A 251 -2.84 0.29 3.96
N PHE A 252 -2.88 1.61 3.76
CA PHE A 252 -2.22 2.33 2.67
C PHE A 252 -0.86 2.93 3.08
N ASP A 253 -0.29 2.45 4.19
CA ASP A 253 0.98 2.95 4.75
C ASP A 253 0.93 4.44 5.14
N VAL A 254 -0.20 4.91 5.67
CA VAL A 254 -0.35 6.27 6.19
C VAL A 254 -0.82 6.22 7.64
N ASP A 255 0.00 6.73 8.57
CA ASP A 255 -0.36 6.90 9.98
C ASP A 255 -0.38 8.38 10.37
N VAL A 256 -1.46 8.81 11.01
CA VAL A 256 -1.78 10.22 11.24
C VAL A 256 -2.36 10.38 12.63
N ASP A 257 -1.92 11.41 13.35
CA ASP A 257 -2.44 11.68 14.68
C ASP A 257 -3.87 12.24 14.62
N VAL A 258 -4.71 11.76 15.54
CA VAL A 258 -6.07 12.29 15.71
C VAL A 258 -6.02 13.54 16.58
N ILE A 259 -6.61 14.64 16.11
CA ILE A 259 -6.79 15.82 16.95
C ILE A 259 -7.83 15.49 18.03
N THR A 260 -7.38 15.53 19.28
CA THR A 260 -8.22 15.25 20.46
C THR A 260 -8.83 16.50 21.06
N ASP A 261 -8.33 17.69 20.70
CA ASP A 261 -8.88 18.96 21.17
C ASP A 261 -9.92 19.50 20.18
N ALA A 262 -11.17 19.59 20.62
CA ALA A 262 -12.30 20.03 19.81
C ALA A 262 -12.17 21.50 19.34
N ASP A 263 -11.35 22.30 20.03
CA ASP A 263 -11.18 23.72 19.75
C ASP A 263 -10.05 24.05 18.76
N GLU A 264 -9.17 23.09 18.42
CA GLU A 264 -7.97 23.38 17.61
C GLU A 264 -8.19 23.32 16.09
N GLY A 265 -9.31 22.78 15.62
CA GLY A 265 -9.69 22.86 14.20
C GLY A 265 -8.65 22.29 13.22
N LEU A 266 -8.42 23.00 12.11
CA LEU A 266 -7.47 22.67 11.04
C LEU A 266 -6.06 23.14 11.43
N ARG A 267 -5.09 22.22 11.55
CA ARG A 267 -3.68 22.57 11.84
C ARG A 267 -2.86 22.68 10.56
N ILE A 268 -2.62 23.92 10.12
CA ILE A 268 -1.89 24.19 8.87
C ILE A 268 -0.43 23.72 8.99
N GLY A 269 -0.01 22.87 8.05
CA GLY A 269 1.38 22.38 7.99
C GLY A 269 1.68 21.21 8.95
N GLU A 270 0.69 20.73 9.69
CA GLU A 270 0.81 19.54 10.54
C GLU A 270 -0.04 18.40 10.01
N ASP A 271 0.45 17.18 10.17
CA ASP A 271 -0.30 15.97 9.82
C ASP A 271 -1.30 15.65 10.92
N HIS A 272 -2.57 15.54 10.55
CA HIS A 272 -3.65 15.40 11.52
C HIS A 272 -4.95 14.86 10.92
N MET A 273 -5.78 14.26 11.78
CA MET A 273 -7.15 13.88 11.47
C MET A 273 -8.16 14.69 12.29
N ASN A 274 -9.07 15.37 11.61
CA ASN A 274 -10.17 16.15 12.18
C ASN A 274 -11.49 15.39 12.08
N LEU A 275 -12.18 15.24 13.22
CA LEU A 275 -13.38 14.42 13.38
C LEU A 275 -14.68 15.23 13.57
N GLY A 276 -14.60 16.56 13.51
CA GLY A 276 -15.62 17.48 14.05
C GLY A 276 -16.93 17.65 13.27
N GLY A 277 -17.24 16.81 12.28
CA GLY A 277 -18.43 17.02 11.45
C GLY A 277 -18.87 15.84 10.59
N LEU A 278 -19.74 16.14 9.61
CA LEU A 278 -20.28 15.16 8.65
C LEU A 278 -19.19 14.51 7.79
N ALA A 279 -18.03 15.15 7.67
CA ALA A 279 -16.83 14.61 7.07
C ALA A 279 -15.69 14.50 8.10
N ILE A 280 -14.91 13.43 7.98
CA ILE A 280 -13.61 13.26 8.61
C ILE A 280 -12.56 13.72 7.60
N PHE A 281 -11.70 14.65 7.99
CA PHE A 281 -10.60 15.12 7.15
C PHE A 281 -9.28 14.58 7.69
N ALA A 282 -8.50 13.92 6.85
CA ALA A 282 -7.15 13.49 7.17
C ALA A 282 -6.16 14.22 6.27
N TRP A 283 -5.25 14.97 6.89
CA TRP A 283 -4.17 15.70 6.25
C TRP A 283 -2.85 15.01 6.58
N PHE A 284 -2.06 14.69 5.57
CA PHE A 284 -0.85 13.90 5.73
C PHE A 284 0.20 14.23 4.68
N SER A 285 1.44 13.88 4.98
CA SER A 285 2.60 14.05 4.13
C SER A 285 3.35 12.72 3.96
N SER A 286 4.44 12.71 3.20
CA SER A 286 5.33 11.54 3.13
C SER A 286 5.91 11.15 4.50
N GLU A 287 5.95 12.08 5.48
CA GLU A 287 6.42 11.80 6.85
C GLU A 287 5.49 10.85 7.63
N CYS A 288 4.21 10.77 7.23
CA CYS A 288 3.23 9.84 7.79
C CYS A 288 3.38 8.40 7.28
N THR A 289 4.25 8.18 6.30
CA THR A 289 4.45 6.85 5.70
C THR A 289 5.60 6.11 6.36
N SER A 290 5.62 4.77 6.25
CA SER A 290 6.83 4.05 6.62
C SER A 290 7.99 4.58 5.78
N ARG A 291 9.04 5.07 6.44
CA ARG A 291 10.23 5.60 5.75
C ARG A 291 10.89 4.57 4.82
N ALA A 292 10.60 3.28 5.01
CA ALA A 292 10.98 2.23 4.10
C ALA A 292 10.42 2.49 2.69
N LYS A 293 9.11 2.74 2.54
CA LYS A 293 8.50 3.02 1.24
C LYS A 293 9.16 4.21 0.52
N GLY A 294 9.21 5.37 1.16
CA GLY A 294 9.80 6.58 0.59
C GLY A 294 11.28 6.40 0.24
N TYR A 295 12.05 5.68 1.09
CA TYR A 295 13.43 5.34 0.82
C TYR A 295 13.58 4.46 -0.42
N TYR A 296 12.87 3.33 -0.49
CA TYR A 296 12.97 2.37 -1.59
C TYR A 296 12.42 2.92 -2.90
N ASP A 297 11.43 3.81 -2.86
CA ASP A 297 10.87 4.46 -4.06
C ASP A 297 11.70 5.67 -4.55
N SER A 298 12.75 6.10 -3.81
CA SER A 298 13.65 7.15 -4.28
C SER A 298 14.48 6.72 -5.51
N ASP A 299 14.75 7.65 -6.43
CA ASP A 299 15.52 7.36 -7.65
C ASP A 299 16.94 6.86 -7.35
N ASP A 300 17.58 7.43 -6.34
CA ASP A 300 18.91 7.01 -5.90
C ASP A 300 18.89 5.58 -5.32
N ALA A 301 17.86 5.23 -4.54
CA ALA A 301 17.71 3.87 -4.04
C ALA A 301 17.46 2.87 -5.17
N GLN A 302 16.60 3.19 -6.14
CA GLN A 302 16.36 2.32 -7.28
C GLN A 302 17.63 2.08 -8.11
N LYS A 303 18.41 3.14 -8.39
CA LYS A 303 19.71 3.00 -9.07
C LYS A 303 20.67 2.13 -8.26
N PHE A 304 20.75 2.36 -6.95
CA PHE A 304 21.60 1.59 -6.05
C PHE A 304 21.22 0.11 -6.03
N TYR A 305 19.96 -0.22 -5.76
CA TYR A 305 19.53 -1.62 -5.65
C TYR A 305 19.66 -2.35 -7.00
N ASN A 306 19.28 -1.72 -8.11
CA ASN A 306 19.36 -2.33 -9.44
C ASN A 306 20.80 -2.58 -9.93
N ASN A 307 21.77 -1.73 -9.57
CA ASN A 307 23.11 -1.78 -10.18
C ASN A 307 24.24 -2.19 -9.23
N ILE A 308 23.98 -2.18 -7.92
CA ILE A 308 24.98 -2.51 -6.89
C ILE A 308 24.54 -3.72 -6.06
N TRP A 309 23.29 -3.75 -5.60
CA TRP A 309 22.83 -4.80 -4.69
C TRP A 309 22.40 -6.07 -5.42
N GLY A 310 21.66 -5.92 -6.52
CA GLY A 310 21.25 -7.03 -7.38
C GLY A 310 20.04 -6.68 -8.26
N GLU A 311 20.07 -7.16 -9.51
CA GLU A 311 19.00 -6.91 -10.50
C GLU A 311 17.68 -7.61 -10.19
N GLU A 312 17.72 -8.76 -9.50
CA GLU A 312 16.53 -9.57 -9.18
C GLU A 312 16.40 -9.96 -7.70
N THR A 313 17.46 -9.81 -6.91
CA THR A 313 17.57 -10.36 -5.54
C THR A 313 18.14 -9.33 -4.57
N ILE A 314 17.42 -9.08 -3.47
CA ILE A 314 17.79 -8.08 -2.46
C ILE A 314 17.74 -8.71 -1.07
N HIS A 315 18.79 -9.44 -0.70
CA HIS A 315 18.94 -10.03 0.63
C HIS A 315 20.41 -10.28 0.95
N ILE A 316 20.71 -10.69 2.19
CA ILE A 316 22.07 -11.03 2.63
C ILE A 316 22.52 -12.37 2.02
N GLY A 317 23.82 -12.46 1.69
CA GLY A 317 24.42 -13.65 1.06
C GLY A 317 25.27 -14.50 2.03
N ARG A 318 25.45 -15.78 1.70
CA ARG A 318 26.29 -16.76 2.42
C ARG A 318 27.75 -16.74 1.94
N TYR A 319 28.52 -15.77 2.40
CA TYR A 319 29.97 -15.64 2.14
C TYR A 319 30.81 -16.75 2.77
N ASP A 320 30.31 -17.38 3.83
CA ASP A 320 30.88 -18.58 4.44
C ASP A 320 30.88 -19.77 3.48
N MET A 321 29.99 -19.78 2.48
CA MET A 321 29.88 -20.83 1.46
C MET A 321 30.72 -20.56 0.20
N LEU A 322 31.31 -19.37 0.06
CA LEU A 322 32.17 -19.03 -1.07
C LEU A 322 33.49 -19.80 -1.02
N THR A 323 33.85 -20.43 -2.14
CA THR A 323 35.11 -21.17 -2.28
C THR A 323 36.31 -20.22 -2.39
N SER A 324 37.52 -20.75 -2.21
CA SER A 324 38.75 -19.98 -2.46
C SER A 324 38.85 -19.50 -3.92
N ASP A 325 38.37 -20.31 -4.86
CA ASP A 325 38.36 -19.98 -6.28
C ASP A 325 37.41 -18.80 -6.52
N ASP A 326 36.17 -18.87 -6.02
CA ASP A 326 35.17 -17.78 -6.12
C ASP A 326 35.77 -16.44 -5.68
N LYS A 327 36.38 -16.41 -4.47
CA LYS A 327 36.98 -15.21 -3.85
C LYS A 327 38.15 -14.64 -4.64
N SER A 328 38.82 -15.46 -5.44
CA SER A 328 39.98 -15.04 -6.23
C SER A 328 39.64 -14.63 -7.66
N SER A 329 38.56 -15.17 -8.24
CA SER A 329 38.22 -14.99 -9.66
C SER A 329 37.06 -14.02 -9.92
N LEU A 330 36.18 -13.80 -8.94
CA LEU A 330 34.98 -12.98 -9.12
C LEU A 330 35.22 -11.53 -8.69
N SER A 331 34.60 -10.58 -9.41
CA SER A 331 34.51 -9.19 -8.95
C SER A 331 33.66 -9.08 -7.67
N ASN A 332 33.79 -7.97 -6.93
CA ASN A 332 32.99 -7.71 -5.73
C ASN A 332 31.48 -7.82 -6.00
N HIS A 333 31.01 -7.30 -7.14
CA HIS A 333 29.61 -7.41 -7.54
C HIS A 333 29.19 -8.87 -7.81
N GLN A 334 30.03 -9.66 -8.49
CA GLN A 334 29.76 -11.08 -8.71
C GLN A 334 29.79 -11.90 -7.41
N LEU A 335 30.62 -11.51 -6.43
CA LEU A 335 30.65 -12.15 -5.11
C LEU A 335 29.34 -11.92 -4.34
N ILE A 336 28.74 -10.73 -4.46
CA ILE A 336 27.41 -10.43 -3.88
C ILE A 336 26.38 -11.41 -4.44
N SER A 337 26.25 -11.46 -5.76
CA SER A 337 25.29 -12.35 -6.43
C SER A 337 25.54 -13.82 -6.08
N LYS A 338 26.81 -14.26 -6.06
CA LYS A 338 27.14 -15.66 -5.77
C LYS A 338 26.81 -16.05 -4.33
N ALA A 339 27.07 -15.16 -3.38
CA ALA A 339 26.72 -15.40 -1.98
C ALA A 339 25.19 -15.41 -1.78
N GLN A 340 24.45 -14.55 -2.48
CA GLN A 340 22.98 -14.55 -2.46
C GLN A 340 22.41 -15.85 -3.04
N GLU A 341 22.92 -16.32 -4.18
CA GLU A 341 22.51 -17.61 -4.77
C GLU A 341 22.64 -18.77 -3.78
N TYR A 342 23.73 -18.83 -3.00
CA TYR A 342 23.91 -19.86 -1.98
C TYR A 342 22.87 -19.75 -0.85
N HIS A 343 22.53 -18.53 -0.44
CA HIS A 343 21.50 -18.31 0.57
C HIS A 343 20.13 -18.78 0.11
N GLU A 344 19.71 -18.40 -1.10
CA GLU A 344 18.43 -18.81 -1.68
C GLU A 344 18.38 -20.32 -1.92
N ALA A 345 19.47 -20.92 -2.39
CA ALA A 345 19.53 -22.36 -2.60
C ALA A 345 19.34 -23.14 -1.30
N ASP A 346 19.93 -22.69 -0.19
CA ASP A 346 19.71 -23.29 1.12
C ASP A 346 18.28 -23.06 1.62
N PHE A 347 17.71 -21.86 1.39
CA PHE A 347 16.32 -21.55 1.74
C PHE A 347 15.31 -22.40 0.96
N ILE A 348 15.50 -22.57 -0.34
CA ILE A 348 14.65 -23.40 -1.20
C ILE A 348 14.74 -24.87 -0.78
N LYS A 349 15.93 -25.40 -0.49
CA LYS A 349 16.07 -26.77 0.04
C LYS A 349 15.34 -26.95 1.36
N LEU A 350 15.43 -25.96 2.23
CA LEU A 350 14.74 -25.95 3.52
C LEU A 350 13.22 -26.00 3.33
N ILE A 351 12.66 -25.16 2.44
CA ILE A 351 11.25 -25.21 2.07
C ILE A 351 10.89 -26.60 1.53
N GLN A 352 11.63 -27.11 0.54
CA GLN A 352 11.38 -28.40 -0.08
C GLN A 352 11.36 -29.54 0.96
N SER A 353 12.20 -29.47 2.00
CA SER A 353 12.21 -30.45 3.09
C SER A 353 10.88 -30.56 3.86
N LYS A 354 10.05 -29.51 3.85
CA LYS A 354 8.73 -29.48 4.52
C LYS A 354 7.59 -29.97 3.64
N PHE A 355 7.81 -30.07 2.32
CA PHE A 355 6.76 -30.37 1.34
C PHE A 355 7.10 -31.55 0.41
N GLN A 356 8.04 -32.43 0.80
CA GLN A 356 8.57 -33.52 -0.04
C GLN A 356 7.49 -34.48 -0.63
N ASP A 357 6.33 -34.59 0.03
CA ASP A 357 5.23 -35.48 -0.38
C ASP A 357 3.94 -34.73 -0.79
N SER A 358 3.95 -33.39 -0.81
CA SER A 358 2.75 -32.60 -1.09
C SER A 358 2.63 -32.25 -2.57
N SER A 359 1.39 -32.11 -3.05
CA SER A 359 1.13 -31.39 -4.31
C SER A 359 1.67 -29.97 -4.22
N LYS A 360 2.00 -29.38 -5.37
CA LYS A 360 2.39 -27.98 -5.53
C LYS A 360 1.66 -27.03 -4.56
N VAL A 361 2.38 -26.08 -3.97
CA VAL A 361 1.91 -25.26 -2.84
C VAL A 361 1.53 -23.85 -3.27
N ARG A 362 0.67 -23.20 -2.48
CA ARG A 362 0.29 -21.80 -2.66
C ARG A 362 1.07 -20.93 -1.68
N ILE A 363 1.76 -19.92 -2.20
CA ILE A 363 2.76 -19.14 -1.46
C ILE A 363 2.32 -17.67 -1.35
N LEU A 364 2.49 -17.08 -0.16
CA LEU A 364 2.60 -15.63 0.02
C LEU A 364 4.05 -15.27 0.39
N ASP A 365 4.64 -14.30 -0.31
CA ASP A 365 5.95 -13.71 0.02
C ASP A 365 5.74 -12.30 0.60
N MET A 366 6.12 -12.12 1.86
CA MET A 366 6.01 -10.86 2.60
C MET A 366 7.30 -10.03 2.43
N GLY A 367 7.23 -8.96 1.65
CA GLY A 367 8.38 -8.15 1.25
C GLY A 367 9.09 -8.76 0.04
N CYS A 368 8.38 -8.95 -1.06
CA CYS A 368 8.89 -9.71 -2.20
C CYS A 368 9.92 -8.95 -3.07
N GLY A 369 10.08 -7.63 -2.89
CA GLY A 369 10.95 -6.79 -3.73
C GLY A 369 10.68 -7.00 -5.22
N TYR A 370 11.72 -7.35 -5.99
CA TYR A 370 11.61 -7.65 -7.43
C TYR A 370 11.06 -9.05 -7.77
N GLY A 371 10.64 -9.84 -6.78
CA GLY A 371 10.01 -11.15 -6.96
C GLY A 371 10.96 -12.29 -7.37
N GLY A 372 12.28 -12.12 -7.24
CA GLY A 372 13.29 -13.11 -7.67
C GLY A 372 13.15 -14.47 -6.98
N LEU A 373 12.90 -14.47 -5.67
CA LEU A 373 12.71 -15.70 -4.90
C LEU A 373 11.48 -16.49 -5.36
N LEU A 374 10.37 -15.80 -5.63
CA LEU A 374 9.15 -16.43 -6.15
C LEU A 374 9.39 -17.09 -7.51
N ARG A 375 10.12 -16.42 -8.43
CA ARG A 375 10.48 -17.00 -9.73
C ARG A 375 11.34 -18.26 -9.56
N ARG A 376 12.35 -18.23 -8.70
CA ARG A 376 13.20 -19.40 -8.40
C ARG A 376 12.40 -20.56 -7.79
N LEU A 377 11.43 -20.26 -6.93
CA LEU A 377 10.52 -21.27 -6.39
C LEU A 377 9.61 -21.87 -7.46
N VAL A 378 9.11 -21.07 -8.41
CA VAL A 378 8.35 -21.55 -9.58
C VAL A 378 9.22 -22.49 -10.42
N GLU A 379 10.47 -22.11 -10.72
CA GLU A 379 11.42 -22.93 -11.46
C GLU A 379 11.75 -24.26 -10.76
N SER A 380 11.74 -24.27 -9.42
CA SER A 380 11.94 -25.49 -8.63
C SER A 380 10.80 -26.52 -8.76
N GLY A 381 9.67 -26.13 -9.36
CA GLY A 381 8.50 -26.98 -9.56
C GLY A 381 7.57 -27.09 -8.36
N LEU A 382 7.87 -26.39 -7.26
CA LEU A 382 7.13 -26.46 -5.99
C LEU A 382 5.80 -25.67 -6.02
N VAL A 383 5.69 -24.66 -6.89
CA VAL A 383 4.61 -23.64 -6.81
C VAL A 383 3.38 -24.03 -7.64
N TRP A 384 2.21 -23.91 -7.03
CA TRP A 384 0.90 -23.93 -7.69
C TRP A 384 0.47 -22.52 -8.10
N SER A 385 0.52 -21.59 -7.14
CA SER A 385 0.36 -20.15 -7.35
C SER A 385 1.15 -19.41 -6.28
N ALA A 386 1.62 -18.22 -6.61
CA ALA A 386 2.34 -17.36 -5.69
C ALA A 386 1.80 -15.94 -5.72
N THR A 387 1.84 -15.30 -4.56
CA THR A 387 1.54 -13.88 -4.40
C THR A 387 2.73 -13.25 -3.68
N GLY A 388 3.32 -12.21 -4.26
CA GLY A 388 4.28 -11.35 -3.58
C GLY A 388 3.59 -10.08 -3.10
N CYS A 389 3.93 -9.60 -1.91
CA CYS A 389 3.43 -8.36 -1.35
C CYS A 389 4.61 -7.44 -1.00
N ASP A 390 4.59 -6.20 -1.46
CA ASP A 390 5.60 -5.19 -1.15
C ASP A 390 5.00 -3.78 -1.17
N ILE A 391 5.51 -2.88 -0.32
CA ILE A 391 5.06 -1.49 -0.21
C ILE A 391 5.70 -0.56 -1.25
N SER A 392 6.84 -0.96 -1.84
CA SER A 392 7.51 -0.17 -2.86
C SER A 392 6.79 -0.32 -4.20
N VAL A 393 6.24 0.80 -4.69
CA VAL A 393 5.56 0.87 -5.99
C VAL A 393 6.56 0.49 -7.08
N LYS A 394 7.76 1.07 -7.04
CA LYS A 394 8.78 0.84 -8.08
C LYS A 394 9.26 -0.61 -8.10
N MET A 395 9.45 -1.24 -6.94
CA MET A 395 9.79 -2.66 -6.86
C MET A 395 8.65 -3.55 -7.37
N CYS A 396 7.40 -3.26 -7.01
CA CYS A 396 6.24 -3.99 -7.50
C CYS A 396 6.10 -3.91 -9.03
N HIS A 397 6.28 -2.72 -9.62
CA HIS A 397 6.27 -2.56 -11.08
C HIS A 397 7.38 -3.36 -11.75
N GLN A 398 8.61 -3.30 -11.24
CA GLN A 398 9.73 -4.08 -11.77
C GLN A 398 9.51 -5.59 -11.61
N ALA A 399 8.93 -6.04 -10.50
CA ALA A 399 8.56 -7.44 -10.28
C ALA A 399 7.55 -7.94 -11.31
N ARG A 400 6.49 -7.15 -11.60
CA ARG A 400 5.50 -7.47 -12.64
C ARG A 400 6.14 -7.58 -14.02
N ARG A 401 7.01 -6.63 -14.39
CA ARG A 401 7.77 -6.66 -15.66
C ARG A 401 8.63 -7.91 -15.78
N LEU A 402 9.41 -8.24 -14.75
CA LEU A 402 10.25 -9.44 -14.73
C LEU A 402 9.42 -10.72 -14.79
N ASN A 403 8.25 -10.77 -14.16
CA ASN A 403 7.36 -11.91 -14.24
C ASN A 403 6.82 -12.14 -15.66
N GLU A 404 6.58 -11.08 -16.44
CA GLU A 404 6.23 -11.20 -17.86
C GLU A 404 7.40 -11.74 -18.69
N GLU A 405 8.61 -11.18 -18.50
CA GLU A 405 9.83 -11.58 -19.21
C GLU A 405 10.16 -13.06 -18.99
N HIS A 406 10.02 -13.52 -17.74
CA HIS A 406 10.25 -14.90 -17.32
C HIS A 406 9.02 -15.81 -17.49
N LYS A 407 7.95 -15.34 -18.13
CA LYS A 407 6.71 -16.11 -18.39
C LYS A 407 6.10 -16.75 -17.14
N SER A 408 6.20 -16.03 -16.03
CA SER A 408 5.72 -16.45 -14.70
C SER A 408 4.50 -15.64 -14.24
N ALA A 409 4.04 -14.65 -15.01
CA ALA A 409 2.89 -13.79 -14.68
C ALA A 409 1.57 -14.56 -14.49
N ASP A 410 1.40 -15.72 -15.12
CA ASP A 410 0.22 -16.58 -14.91
C ASP A 410 0.23 -17.31 -13.56
N VAL A 411 1.38 -17.35 -12.88
CA VAL A 411 1.59 -18.09 -11.62
C VAL A 411 1.87 -17.15 -10.46
N ILE A 412 2.50 -15.99 -10.71
CA ILE A 412 2.94 -15.02 -9.71
C ILE A 412 2.15 -13.73 -9.86
N ALA A 413 1.33 -13.42 -8.85
CA ALA A 413 0.69 -12.11 -8.68
C ALA A 413 1.53 -11.22 -7.76
N ILE A 414 1.50 -9.90 -7.97
CA ILE A 414 2.20 -8.90 -7.14
C ILE A 414 1.18 -7.91 -6.57
N LEU A 415 1.07 -7.86 -5.26
CA LEU A 415 0.27 -6.92 -4.47
C LEU A 415 1.17 -5.77 -4.02
N GLU A 416 0.72 -4.54 -4.30
CA GLU A 416 1.34 -3.33 -3.79
C GLU A 416 0.62 -2.93 -2.49
N GLU A 417 0.95 -3.62 -1.42
CA GLU A 417 0.25 -3.57 -0.14
C GLU A 417 1.26 -3.69 1.00
N SER A 418 0.84 -3.34 2.22
CA SER A 418 1.62 -3.66 3.41
C SER A 418 1.47 -5.15 3.73
N TYR A 419 2.59 -5.85 3.96
CA TYR A 419 2.53 -7.23 4.45
C TYR A 419 2.01 -7.36 5.90
N LEU A 420 1.70 -6.23 6.55
CA LEU A 420 1.07 -6.18 7.86
C LEU A 420 -0.45 -6.39 7.79
N ASP A 421 -1.06 -6.16 6.62
CA ASP A 421 -2.50 -6.31 6.35
C ASP A 421 -2.71 -6.43 4.83
N THR A 422 -2.86 -7.67 4.35
CA THR A 422 -2.94 -7.98 2.92
C THR A 422 -4.36 -8.35 2.48
N SER A 423 -4.67 -8.11 1.21
CA SER A 423 -5.92 -8.55 0.57
C SER A 423 -5.99 -10.07 0.34
N VAL A 424 -4.96 -10.83 0.74
CA VAL A 424 -4.94 -12.29 0.66
C VAL A 424 -6.01 -12.85 1.60
N LYS A 425 -6.79 -13.81 1.10
CA LYS A 425 -7.90 -14.40 1.87
C LYS A 425 -7.42 -15.22 3.06
N ASP A 426 -8.23 -15.27 4.10
CA ASP A 426 -8.05 -16.16 5.25
C ASP A 426 -7.87 -17.62 4.81
N GLU A 427 -7.00 -18.34 5.52
CA GLU A 427 -6.79 -19.78 5.35
C GLU A 427 -6.67 -20.21 3.86
N SER A 428 -5.99 -19.41 3.05
CA SER A 428 -5.92 -19.57 1.61
C SER A 428 -4.58 -20.08 1.09
N VAL A 429 -3.48 -19.85 1.82
CA VAL A 429 -2.12 -20.26 1.43
C VAL A 429 -1.59 -21.43 2.26
N ASP A 430 -0.63 -22.16 1.69
CA ASP A 430 0.03 -23.32 2.32
C ASP A 430 1.37 -22.92 2.97
N LEU A 431 2.01 -21.87 2.44
CA LEU A 431 3.31 -21.39 2.86
C LEU A 431 3.34 -19.85 2.83
N VAL A 432 3.83 -19.24 3.90
CA VAL A 432 4.25 -17.84 3.94
C VAL A 432 5.77 -17.80 4.00
N ILE A 433 6.38 -16.99 3.16
CA ILE A 433 7.83 -16.75 3.16
C ILE A 433 8.14 -15.27 3.31
N SER A 434 9.38 -14.98 3.72
CA SER A 434 9.98 -13.64 3.69
C SER A 434 11.50 -13.80 3.73
N MET A 435 12.24 -12.88 3.11
CA MET A 435 13.71 -12.92 3.12
C MET A 435 14.26 -11.54 3.45
N ASP A 436 14.73 -11.39 4.70
CA ASP A 436 15.36 -10.17 5.23
C ASP A 436 14.49 -8.89 5.13
N ALA A 437 13.15 -9.02 5.12
CA ALA A 437 12.22 -7.88 5.01
C ALA A 437 11.59 -7.46 6.34
N LEU A 438 11.39 -8.39 7.28
CA LEU A 438 10.63 -8.15 8.50
C LEU A 438 11.37 -7.28 9.53
N LEU A 439 12.69 -7.10 9.40
CA LEU A 439 13.45 -6.18 10.24
C LEU A 439 12.93 -4.73 10.15
N HIS A 440 12.33 -4.33 9.03
CA HIS A 440 11.96 -2.94 8.74
C HIS A 440 10.78 -2.43 9.57
N VAL A 441 9.95 -3.32 10.11
CA VAL A 441 8.72 -2.95 10.85
C VAL A 441 8.90 -3.00 12.37
N GLY A 442 10.11 -3.34 12.83
CA GLY A 442 10.44 -3.45 14.26
C GLY A 442 9.62 -4.50 15.02
N PRO A 443 9.85 -4.65 16.35
CA PRO A 443 9.23 -5.72 17.13
C PRO A 443 7.69 -5.73 17.13
N GLU A 444 7.07 -4.56 17.13
CA GLU A 444 5.60 -4.43 17.14
C GLU A 444 5.00 -4.75 15.76
N GLY A 445 5.61 -4.23 14.69
CA GLY A 445 5.19 -4.57 13.34
C GLY A 445 5.45 -6.05 13.01
N GLN A 446 6.50 -6.66 13.54
CA GLN A 446 6.73 -8.10 13.44
C GLN A 446 5.56 -8.90 14.04
N ARG A 447 4.98 -8.47 15.17
CA ARG A 447 3.79 -9.12 15.74
C ARG A 447 2.60 -9.04 14.80
N LYS A 448 2.37 -7.87 14.18
CA LYS A 448 1.32 -7.68 13.17
C LYS A 448 1.56 -8.57 11.94
N ALA A 449 2.80 -8.66 11.45
CA ALA A 449 3.17 -9.56 10.36
C ALA A 449 2.93 -11.04 10.73
N MET A 450 3.24 -11.47 11.95
CA MET A 450 2.97 -12.85 12.40
C MET A 450 1.47 -13.12 12.48
N LYS A 451 0.68 -12.15 12.95
CA LYS A 451 -0.78 -12.22 12.98
C LYS A 451 -1.36 -12.38 11.58
N GLU A 452 -0.86 -11.58 10.65
CA GLU A 452 -1.27 -11.62 9.25
C GLU A 452 -0.88 -12.95 8.57
N ALA A 453 0.36 -13.42 8.78
CA ALA A 453 0.81 -14.73 8.31
C ALA A 453 -0.06 -15.85 8.88
N SER A 454 -0.45 -15.77 10.15
CA SER A 454 -1.38 -16.71 10.74
C SER A 454 -2.74 -16.65 10.04
N ARG A 455 -3.34 -15.47 9.85
CA ARG A 455 -4.66 -15.31 9.21
C ARG A 455 -4.73 -15.99 7.84
N VAL A 456 -3.76 -15.71 6.96
CA VAL A 456 -3.75 -16.21 5.58
C VAL A 456 -3.38 -17.69 5.48
N LEU A 457 -2.61 -18.23 6.43
CA LEU A 457 -2.21 -19.64 6.43
C LEU A 457 -3.37 -20.57 6.76
N ARG A 458 -3.48 -21.64 5.98
CA ARG A 458 -4.31 -22.79 6.34
C ARG A 458 -3.82 -23.45 7.64
N PRO A 459 -4.71 -24.11 8.40
CA PRO A 459 -4.27 -25.03 9.45
C PRO A 459 -3.29 -26.07 8.89
N GLY A 460 -2.12 -26.20 9.53
CA GLY A 460 -1.01 -27.05 9.10
C GLY A 460 0.00 -26.38 8.16
N GLY A 461 -0.27 -25.17 7.69
CA GLY A 461 0.65 -24.39 6.85
C GLY A 461 1.90 -23.91 7.59
N TRP A 462 2.92 -23.55 6.83
CA TRP A 462 4.22 -23.12 7.36
C TRP A 462 4.49 -21.65 7.12
N MET A 463 5.18 -21.02 8.07
CA MET A 463 5.91 -19.78 7.83
C MET A 463 7.41 -20.08 7.92
N ILE A 464 8.16 -19.69 6.88
CA ILE A 464 9.61 -19.92 6.79
C ILE A 464 10.23 -18.62 6.29
N PHE A 465 11.17 -18.03 7.03
CA PHE A 465 11.79 -16.76 6.64
C PHE A 465 13.24 -16.64 7.09
N SER A 466 14.02 -15.78 6.45
CA SER A 466 15.27 -15.26 7.02
C SER A 466 15.06 -13.85 7.54
N ASP A 467 15.77 -13.47 8.59
CA ASP A 467 15.77 -12.07 9.02
C ASP A 467 17.01 -11.67 9.82
N ILE A 468 17.30 -10.37 9.81
CA ILE A 468 18.37 -9.74 10.58
C ILE A 468 17.81 -9.31 11.93
N MET A 469 18.29 -9.93 13.00
CA MET A 469 17.80 -9.72 14.36
C MET A 469 18.90 -9.18 15.27
N GLN A 470 18.54 -8.51 16.35
CA GLN A 470 19.51 -8.18 17.39
C GLN A 470 19.74 -9.37 18.33
N GLN A 471 20.94 -9.44 18.93
CA GLN A 471 21.21 -10.33 20.06
C GLN A 471 20.27 -10.04 21.23
N GLU A 472 19.92 -11.08 22.01
CA GLU A 472 19.04 -10.93 23.18
C GLU A 472 19.61 -9.97 24.24
N ASN A 473 20.94 -9.94 24.35
CA ASN A 473 21.69 -9.09 25.27
C ASN A 473 22.45 -7.96 24.55
N ALA A 474 22.01 -7.56 23.35
CA ALA A 474 22.59 -6.43 22.63
C ALA A 474 22.51 -5.15 23.48
N ASP A 475 23.63 -4.43 23.58
CA ASP A 475 23.68 -3.15 24.27
C ASP A 475 22.94 -2.09 23.43
N PRO A 476 21.87 -1.46 23.96
CA PRO A 476 21.14 -0.42 23.24
C PRO A 476 22.02 0.75 22.80
N GLU A 477 23.03 1.13 23.58
CA GLU A 477 23.93 2.24 23.21
C GLU A 477 24.79 1.87 21.99
N GLU A 478 25.29 0.64 21.94
CA GLU A 478 26.06 0.15 20.78
C GLU A 478 25.20 -0.09 19.55
N MET A 479 23.92 -0.42 19.74
CA MET A 479 22.95 -0.63 18.66
C MET A 479 22.38 0.67 18.10
N GLN A 480 22.51 1.80 18.82
CA GLN A 480 21.94 3.07 18.42
C GLN A 480 22.30 3.51 16.98
N PRO A 481 23.51 3.30 16.46
CA PRO A 481 23.83 3.60 15.06
C PRO A 481 23.02 2.76 14.06
N ILE A 482 22.79 1.47 14.36
CA ILE A 482 21.96 0.59 13.53
C ILE A 482 20.50 1.04 13.60
N TYR A 483 19.97 1.26 14.81
CA TYR A 483 18.63 1.77 15.07
C TYR A 483 18.34 3.05 14.29
N ASN A 484 19.25 4.03 14.36
CA ASN A 484 19.13 5.27 13.61
C ASN A 484 19.12 5.03 12.10
N ARG A 485 19.95 4.10 11.60
CA ARG A 485 20.05 3.82 10.15
C ARG A 485 18.80 3.17 9.57
N ILE A 486 18.10 2.36 10.35
CA ILE A 486 16.83 1.71 9.94
C ILE A 486 15.60 2.40 10.52
N HIS A 487 15.78 3.55 11.18
CA HIS A 487 14.73 4.36 11.80
C HIS A 487 13.84 3.61 12.79
N LEU A 488 14.44 2.71 13.59
CA LEU A 488 13.76 2.00 14.65
C LEU A 488 14.30 2.40 16.01
N SER A 489 13.47 2.30 17.05
CA SER A 489 13.93 2.44 18.44
C SER A 489 14.55 1.15 18.99
N LYS A 490 14.23 0.01 18.37
CA LYS A 490 14.71 -1.33 18.73
C LYS A 490 14.50 -2.30 17.56
N MET A 491 15.31 -3.35 17.47
CA MET A 491 15.12 -4.46 16.53
C MET A 491 14.49 -5.69 17.20
N GLY A 492 13.85 -6.54 16.40
CA GLY A 492 13.41 -7.86 16.84
C GLY A 492 14.58 -8.76 17.23
N SER A 493 14.37 -9.61 18.23
CA SER A 493 15.26 -10.74 18.57
C SER A 493 14.58 -12.07 18.23
N VAL A 494 15.31 -13.18 18.36
CA VAL A 494 14.76 -14.52 18.14
C VAL A 494 13.62 -14.80 19.12
N SER A 495 13.74 -14.38 20.38
CA SER A 495 12.67 -14.49 21.37
C SER A 495 11.44 -13.66 20.98
N ASN A 496 11.61 -12.45 20.43
CA ASN A 496 10.47 -11.66 19.94
C ASN A 496 9.67 -12.41 18.89
N TYR A 497 10.33 -13.03 17.90
CA TYR A 497 9.65 -13.83 16.89
C TYR A 497 8.98 -15.06 17.47
N ARG A 498 9.65 -15.80 18.36
CA ARG A 498 9.07 -16.96 19.03
C ARG A 498 7.78 -16.60 19.75
N ASP A 499 7.82 -15.56 20.59
CA ASP A 499 6.67 -15.13 21.38
C ASP A 499 5.53 -14.63 20.49
N ALA A 500 5.85 -13.83 19.47
CA ALA A 500 4.87 -13.33 18.50
C ALA A 500 4.17 -14.47 17.74
N MET A 501 4.94 -15.44 17.25
CA MET A 501 4.44 -16.60 16.54
C MET A 501 3.59 -17.52 17.44
N GLU A 502 4.04 -17.80 18.66
CA GLU A 502 3.32 -18.65 19.60
C GLU A 502 1.95 -18.07 19.99
N ALA A 503 1.88 -16.74 20.16
CA ALA A 503 0.65 -16.02 20.46
C ALA A 503 -0.43 -16.21 19.38
N VAL A 504 -0.02 -16.27 18.11
CA VAL A 504 -0.94 -16.37 16.96
C VAL A 504 -1.07 -17.79 16.39
N GLY A 505 -0.76 -18.81 17.20
CA GLY A 505 -1.10 -20.21 16.89
C GLY A 505 -0.02 -21.02 16.16
N PHE A 506 1.19 -20.47 16.00
CA PHE A 506 2.31 -21.23 15.49
C PHE A 506 2.94 -22.11 16.58
N ARG A 507 3.41 -23.29 16.19
CA ARG A 507 4.18 -24.24 17.00
C ARG A 507 5.35 -24.77 16.17
N ASN A 508 6.16 -25.66 16.77
CA ASN A 508 7.36 -26.21 16.13
C ASN A 508 8.34 -25.13 15.69
N PHE A 509 8.48 -24.08 16.51
CA PHE A 509 9.42 -23.00 16.25
C PHE A 509 10.84 -23.53 16.26
N ASP A 510 11.55 -23.33 15.15
CA ASP A 510 12.95 -23.64 14.99
C ASP A 510 13.70 -22.43 14.44
N PHE A 511 14.94 -22.26 14.88
CA PHE A 511 15.82 -21.19 14.42
C PHE A 511 17.17 -21.80 14.01
N LEU A 512 17.41 -21.79 12.70
CA LEU A 512 18.65 -22.26 12.09
C LEU A 512 19.59 -21.07 11.92
N GLN A 513 20.41 -20.84 12.95
CA GLN A 513 21.37 -19.74 12.93
C GLN A 513 22.41 -19.93 11.83
N ALA A 514 22.58 -18.90 10.99
CA ALA A 514 23.69 -18.77 10.07
C ALA A 514 24.83 -17.97 10.74
N ASP A 515 26.03 -18.01 10.16
CA ASP A 515 27.13 -17.18 10.66
C ASP A 515 26.80 -15.70 10.44
N SER A 516 26.60 -14.94 11.52
CA SER A 516 26.34 -13.50 11.49
C SER A 516 27.46 -12.69 10.82
N SER A 517 28.67 -13.24 10.69
CA SER A 517 29.78 -12.62 9.94
C SER A 517 29.45 -12.45 8.45
N ASN A 518 28.48 -13.19 7.92
CA ASN A 518 27.94 -13.00 6.57
C ASN A 518 27.28 -11.62 6.41
N VAL A 519 26.57 -11.14 7.42
CA VAL A 519 25.96 -9.81 7.41
C VAL A 519 27.06 -8.76 7.27
N SER A 520 28.09 -8.82 8.11
CA SER A 520 29.27 -7.94 8.02
C SER A 520 29.96 -8.01 6.65
N SER A 521 30.15 -9.22 6.12
CA SER A 521 30.82 -9.46 4.84
C SER A 521 30.00 -8.92 3.65
N HIS A 522 28.68 -9.10 3.69
CA HIS A 522 27.77 -8.65 2.64
C HIS A 522 27.75 -7.12 2.57
N TYR A 523 27.41 -6.45 3.67
CA TYR A 523 27.41 -4.98 3.73
C TYR A 523 28.79 -4.39 3.40
N GLY A 524 29.87 -5.02 3.86
CA GLY A 524 31.23 -4.60 3.52
C GLY A 524 31.56 -4.76 2.03
N THR A 525 31.04 -5.79 1.36
CA THR A 525 31.25 -5.99 -0.08
C THR A 525 30.39 -5.05 -0.91
N VAL A 526 29.12 -4.86 -0.55
CA VAL A 526 28.24 -3.84 -1.14
C VAL A 526 28.86 -2.44 -1.04
N CYS A 527 29.46 -2.11 0.10
CA CYS A 527 30.16 -0.83 0.29
C CYS A 527 31.31 -0.64 -0.70
N LYS A 528 32.09 -1.68 -0.99
CA LYS A 528 33.17 -1.61 -1.99
C LYS A 528 32.62 -1.37 -3.39
N VAL A 529 31.54 -2.06 -3.76
CA VAL A 529 30.92 -1.88 -5.07
C VAL A 529 30.32 -0.47 -5.21
N LEU A 530 29.72 0.08 -4.15
CA LEU A 530 29.28 1.47 -4.12
C LEU A 530 30.43 2.44 -4.37
N GLU A 531 31.58 2.24 -3.74
CA GLU A 531 32.78 3.06 -3.97
C GLU A 531 33.34 2.91 -5.39
N GLU A 532 33.22 1.73 -5.99
CA GLU A 532 33.69 1.44 -7.35
C GLU A 532 32.79 2.05 -8.43
N LYS A 533 31.46 2.06 -8.22
CA LYS A 533 30.47 2.33 -9.27
C LYS A 533 29.52 3.49 -9.02
N GLY A 534 29.43 4.02 -7.79
CA GLY A 534 28.37 4.96 -7.38
C GLY A 534 28.22 6.18 -8.29
N ASP A 535 29.36 6.77 -8.68
CA ASP A 535 29.41 7.93 -9.59
C ASP A 535 28.96 7.58 -11.02
N GLU A 536 29.32 6.39 -11.52
CA GLU A 536 29.04 5.97 -12.90
C GLU A 536 27.54 5.74 -13.12
N ILE A 537 26.82 5.27 -12.10
CA ILE A 537 25.39 4.96 -12.19
C ILE A 537 24.49 6.15 -11.79
N GLY A 538 25.08 7.33 -11.56
CA GLY A 538 24.34 8.58 -11.38
C GLY A 538 23.54 8.66 -10.08
N ILE A 539 24.05 8.06 -9.00
CA ILE A 539 23.53 8.25 -7.64
C ILE A 539 24.09 9.56 -7.07
N SER A 540 23.27 10.36 -6.39
CA SER A 540 23.71 11.63 -5.80
C SER A 540 24.84 11.46 -4.77
N GLN A 541 25.73 12.45 -4.68
CA GLN A 541 26.85 12.43 -3.73
C GLN A 541 26.39 12.34 -2.28
N GLU A 542 25.28 13.02 -1.95
CA GLU A 542 24.67 12.97 -0.62
C GLU A 542 24.19 11.55 -0.29
N TYR A 543 23.45 10.92 -1.20
CA TYR A 543 22.99 9.55 -1.00
C TYR A 543 24.16 8.58 -0.87
N GLN A 544 25.19 8.69 -1.72
CA GLN A 544 26.37 7.83 -1.63
C GLN A 544 27.06 7.93 -0.26
N GLN A 545 27.22 9.14 0.28
CA GLN A 545 27.82 9.36 1.60
C GLN A 545 26.98 8.73 2.72
N ASN A 546 25.68 9.00 2.73
CA ASN A 546 24.75 8.46 3.72
C ASN A 546 24.65 6.93 3.66
N MET A 547 24.56 6.37 2.45
CA MET A 547 24.56 4.94 2.22
C MET A 547 25.85 4.30 2.73
N LYS A 548 27.01 4.83 2.32
CA LYS A 548 28.31 4.31 2.73
C LYS A 548 28.47 4.31 4.26
N ALA A 549 28.02 5.36 4.95
CA ALA A 549 28.04 5.41 6.41
C ALA A 549 27.17 4.29 7.02
N GLY A 550 25.98 4.06 6.47
CA GLY A 550 25.11 2.96 6.88
C GLY A 550 25.71 1.58 6.64
N LEU A 551 26.25 1.33 5.44
CA LEU A 551 26.90 0.06 5.10
C LEU A 551 28.10 -0.22 6.01
N CYS A 552 28.93 0.79 6.30
CA CYS A 552 30.04 0.67 7.25
C CYS A 552 29.55 0.35 8.66
N THR A 553 28.47 0.98 9.11
CA THR A 553 27.86 0.72 10.42
C THR A 553 27.47 -0.76 10.55
N TRP A 554 26.77 -1.31 9.56
CA TRP A 554 26.41 -2.72 9.54
C TRP A 554 27.64 -3.63 9.46
N ARG A 555 28.61 -3.31 8.60
CA ARG A 555 29.86 -4.06 8.49
C ARG A 555 30.55 -4.23 9.84
N ASP A 556 30.66 -3.13 10.59
CA ASP A 556 31.48 -3.07 11.81
C ASP A 556 30.77 -3.61 13.05
N LEU A 557 29.44 -3.49 13.12
CA LEU A 557 28.68 -3.84 14.32
C LEU A 557 27.98 -5.20 14.24
N ALA A 558 27.69 -5.72 13.05
CA ALA A 558 26.85 -6.92 12.91
C ALA A 558 27.44 -8.16 13.58
N ALA A 559 28.74 -8.44 13.40
CA ALA A 559 29.38 -9.63 13.97
C ALA A 559 29.25 -9.73 15.51
N LYS A 560 29.11 -8.60 16.21
CA LYS A 560 28.93 -8.55 17.66
C LYS A 560 27.46 -8.57 18.07
N ASN A 561 26.65 -7.73 17.42
CA ASN A 561 25.34 -7.35 17.96
C ASN A 561 24.16 -7.98 17.22
N ILE A 562 24.41 -8.66 16.10
CA ILE A 562 23.37 -9.20 15.21
C ILE A 562 23.39 -10.73 15.19
N VAL A 563 22.20 -11.29 15.10
CA VAL A 563 21.91 -12.69 14.80
C VAL A 563 21.17 -12.74 13.46
N TRP A 564 21.57 -13.67 12.60
CA TRP A 564 20.94 -13.86 11.29
C TRP A 564 20.79 -15.36 11.01
N GLY A 565 19.72 -15.74 10.33
CA GLY A 565 19.44 -17.14 10.03
C GLY A 565 17.99 -17.35 9.62
N PHE A 566 17.61 -18.63 9.52
CA PHE A 566 16.26 -19.02 9.11
C PHE A 566 15.38 -19.35 10.31
N VAL A 567 14.18 -18.79 10.34
CA VAL A 567 13.13 -19.14 11.28
C VAL A 567 12.08 -19.98 10.56
N LEU A 568 11.59 -21.02 11.24
CA LEU A 568 10.51 -21.86 10.74
C LEU A 568 9.50 -22.08 11.85
N ALA A 569 8.22 -21.97 11.53
CA ALA A 569 7.15 -22.36 12.42
C ALA A 569 5.92 -22.84 11.64
N GLN A 570 5.11 -23.69 12.26
CA GLN A 570 3.92 -24.27 11.65
C GLN A 570 2.66 -23.79 12.38
N LYS A 571 1.67 -23.27 11.64
CA LYS A 571 0.37 -22.91 12.21
C LYS A 571 -0.40 -24.19 12.51
N THR A 572 -0.48 -24.58 13.77
CA THR A 572 -1.13 -25.85 14.19
C THR A 572 -2.34 -25.64 15.09
N VAL A 573 -2.55 -24.42 15.59
CA VAL A 573 -3.65 -24.06 16.48
C VAL A 573 -4.46 -22.94 15.84
N LYS A 574 -5.79 -23.07 15.83
CA LYS A 574 -6.68 -21.97 15.48
C LYS A 574 -6.83 -21.06 16.69
N VAL A 575 -6.54 -19.78 16.51
CA VAL A 575 -6.65 -18.73 17.53
C VAL A 575 -7.66 -17.69 17.03
N ASP A 576 -8.40 -17.09 17.95
CA ASP A 576 -9.24 -15.92 17.64
C ASP A 576 -8.32 -14.71 17.48
N LEU A 577 -8.18 -14.22 16.24
CA LEU A 577 -7.27 -13.12 15.93
C LEU A 577 -7.88 -11.76 16.27
N ASP A 578 -9.18 -11.67 16.59
CA ASP A 578 -9.84 -10.42 16.94
C ASP A 578 -9.69 -10.07 18.44
N ASP A 579 -9.03 -10.93 19.22
CA ASP A 579 -8.68 -10.64 20.60
C ASP A 579 -7.66 -9.50 20.68
N ALA A 580 -8.08 -8.37 21.26
CA ALA A 580 -7.26 -7.17 21.43
C ALA A 580 -6.04 -7.36 22.35
N SER A 581 -5.89 -8.51 23.00
CA SER A 581 -4.72 -8.87 23.81
C SER A 581 -3.56 -9.50 23.01
N LEU A 582 -3.78 -9.83 21.74
CA LEU A 582 -2.80 -10.35 20.77
C LEU A 582 -2.20 -9.23 19.91
#